data_AF-A0A6G0A0J4-F1
#
_entry.id   AF-A0A6G0A0J4-F1
#
_cell.length_a   1.000
_cell.length_b   1.000
_cell.length_c   1.000
_cell.angle_alpha   90.00
_cell.angle_beta   90.00
_cell.angle_gamma   90.00
#
_symmetry.space_group_name_H-M   'P 1'
#
loop_
_entity.id
_entity.type
_entity.pdbx_description
1 polymer ?
#
loop_
_entity_poly.entity_id
_entity_poly.type
_entity_poly.pdbx_seq_one_letter_code
_entity_poly.pdbx_strand_id
1 'polypeptide(L)'
;MSDGIGLAEAMLGLDGFEVLTVTRGPEEVVIEIESTATVVWCSSCGVRAEAHERTTVHVRDLACFDRPARLIWIKRRWRCREPLCDAKTWTETHPDFDAQAVLTRRAGAEACRQVGELARPVARVAEELGVCWWTVMNAVVEHGTPLVDDPDRVGTVRQLGVDETSFLKANRHHATLYATGLVDLRRSVMIDLARLIRWACGSTDHEL
;
A
#
# COMPACT_ATOMS: atom_id res chain seq x y z
N MET A 1 1.53 -31.00 22.43
CA MET A 1 2.74 -30.37 21.84
C MET A 1 2.28 -29.77 20.54
N SER A 2 2.21 -28.44 20.43
CA SER A 2 2.01 -27.83 19.11
C SER A 2 3.33 -27.98 18.39
N ASP A 3 3.39 -28.87 17.41
CA ASP A 3 4.49 -28.87 16.46
C ASP A 3 4.59 -27.44 15.92
N GLY A 4 5.76 -26.81 15.97
CA GLY A 4 5.94 -25.36 15.75
C GLY A 4 5.46 -24.80 14.40
N ILE A 5 4.83 -25.64 13.58
CA ILE A 5 4.29 -25.47 12.21
C ILE A 5 3.11 -24.47 12.13
N GLY A 6 2.80 -23.75 13.21
CA GLY A 6 1.82 -22.66 13.18
C GLY A 6 2.27 -21.39 13.92
N LEU A 7 3.38 -21.45 14.66
CA LEU A 7 3.86 -20.30 15.43
C LEU A 7 4.55 -19.28 14.53
N ALA A 8 5.26 -19.73 13.49
CA ALA A 8 5.90 -18.86 12.52
C ALA A 8 4.84 -18.09 11.71
N GLU A 9 3.78 -18.77 11.29
CA GLU A 9 2.63 -18.24 10.56
C GLU A 9 1.87 -17.22 11.42
N ALA A 10 1.64 -17.56 12.70
CA ALA A 10 1.02 -16.64 13.65
C ALA A 10 1.88 -15.38 13.88
N MET A 11 3.21 -15.52 13.94
CA MET A 11 4.12 -14.37 14.02
C MET A 11 4.18 -13.56 12.72
N LEU A 12 4.09 -14.21 11.56
CA LEU A 12 4.00 -13.55 10.28
C LEU A 12 2.68 -12.76 10.18
N GLY A 13 1.58 -13.28 10.73
CA GLY A 13 0.27 -12.63 10.74
C GLY A 13 -0.35 -12.48 9.34
N LEU A 14 0.04 -13.37 8.41
CA LEU A 14 -0.45 -13.39 7.03
C LEU A 14 -1.16 -14.72 6.80
N ASP A 15 -2.49 -14.67 6.81
CA ASP A 15 -3.32 -15.87 6.71
C ASP A 15 -3.20 -16.54 5.34
N GLY A 16 -3.39 -17.86 5.30
CA GLY A 16 -3.36 -18.62 4.05
C GLY A 16 -1.97 -18.95 3.52
N PHE A 17 -0.92 -18.70 4.31
CA PHE A 17 0.47 -19.03 3.97
C PHE A 17 1.14 -19.92 5.02
N GLU A 18 2.05 -20.76 4.55
CA GLU A 18 3.03 -21.49 5.35
C GLU A 18 4.40 -20.82 5.18
N VAL A 19 5.15 -20.73 6.27
CA VAL A 19 6.53 -20.23 6.28
C VAL A 19 7.47 -21.39 6.00
N LEU A 20 8.17 -21.33 4.87
CA LEU A 20 9.12 -22.36 4.45
C LEU A 20 10.49 -22.14 5.07
N THR A 21 11.00 -20.90 4.98
CA THR A 21 12.30 -20.52 5.53
C THR A 21 12.29 -19.07 6.03
N VAL A 22 13.12 -18.80 7.03
CA VAL A 22 13.39 -17.45 7.52
C VAL A 22 14.90 -17.25 7.56
N THR A 23 15.40 -16.32 6.77
CA THR A 23 16.82 -15.96 6.72
C THR A 23 17.00 -14.53 7.22
N ARG A 24 17.75 -14.37 8.31
CA ARG A 24 18.12 -13.05 8.83
C ARG A 24 19.47 -12.61 8.24
N GLY A 25 19.42 -11.69 7.29
CA GLY A 25 20.60 -11.01 6.78
C GLY A 25 20.93 -9.74 7.56
N PRO A 26 22.11 -9.12 7.34
CA PRO A 26 22.49 -7.84 7.96
C PRO A 26 21.54 -6.68 7.60
N GLU A 27 21.05 -6.65 6.37
CA GLU A 27 20.24 -5.55 5.83
C GLU A 27 18.72 -5.81 5.86
N GLU A 28 18.31 -7.08 5.78
CA GLU A 28 16.90 -7.45 5.70
C GLU A 28 16.62 -8.84 6.28
N VAL A 29 15.36 -9.09 6.59
CA VAL A 29 14.83 -10.43 6.88
C VAL A 29 14.13 -10.94 5.63
N VAL A 30 14.54 -12.11 5.15
CA VAL A 30 13.92 -12.78 4.00
C VAL A 30 13.09 -13.94 4.50
N ILE A 31 11.82 -14.00 4.10
CA ILE A 31 10.86 -15.03 4.50
C ILE A 31 10.32 -15.68 3.24
N GLU A 32 10.59 -16.96 3.05
CA GLU A 32 9.98 -17.72 1.95
C GLU A 32 8.64 -18.26 2.41
N ILE A 33 7.62 -18.04 1.58
CA ILE A 33 6.25 -18.45 1.87
C ILE A 33 5.64 -19.18 0.69
N GLU A 34 4.72 -20.10 0.98
CA GLU A 34 3.81 -20.66 -0.01
C GLU A 34 2.39 -20.67 0.52
N SER A 35 1.40 -20.66 -0.37
CA SER A 35 0.01 -20.73 0.05
C SER A 35 -0.32 -22.13 0.61
N THR A 36 -1.23 -22.17 1.58
CA THR A 36 -1.73 -23.42 2.18
C THR A 36 -2.66 -24.20 1.24
N ALA A 37 -3.08 -23.59 0.12
CA ALA A 37 -3.98 -24.21 -0.85
C ALA A 37 -3.29 -25.39 -1.58
N THR A 38 -3.57 -26.60 -1.11
CA THR A 38 -3.08 -27.86 -1.73
C THR A 38 -4.05 -28.44 -2.77
N VAL A 39 -5.31 -27.98 -2.77
CA VAL A 39 -6.35 -28.41 -3.70
C VAL A 39 -7.08 -27.19 -4.25
N VAL A 40 -7.05 -27.04 -5.58
CA VAL A 40 -7.72 -25.95 -6.30
C VAL A 40 -8.55 -26.57 -7.43
N TRP A 41 -9.63 -25.89 -7.81
CA TRP A 41 -10.56 -26.31 -8.85
C TRP A 41 -10.59 -25.28 -9.97
N CYS A 42 -10.76 -25.74 -11.21
CA CYS A 42 -10.94 -24.85 -12.34
C CYS A 42 -12.28 -24.11 -12.21
N SER A 43 -12.25 -22.77 -12.20
CA SER A 43 -13.46 -21.95 -12.13
C SER A 43 -14.38 -22.07 -13.35
N SER A 44 -13.87 -22.57 -14.48
CA SER A 44 -14.64 -22.73 -15.72
C SER A 44 -15.39 -24.07 -15.80
N CYS A 45 -14.74 -25.20 -15.47
CA CYS A 45 -15.33 -26.53 -15.65
C CYS A 45 -15.46 -27.36 -14.36
N GLY A 46 -14.96 -26.86 -13.22
CA GLY A 46 -15.03 -27.56 -11.93
C GLY A 46 -14.11 -28.76 -11.77
N VAL A 47 -13.27 -29.08 -12.77
CA VAL A 47 -12.26 -30.16 -12.67
C VAL A 47 -11.11 -29.73 -11.75
N ARG A 48 -10.58 -30.69 -10.98
CA ARG A 48 -9.44 -30.45 -10.09
C ARG A 48 -8.25 -29.96 -10.89
N ALA A 49 -7.69 -28.83 -10.45
CA ALA A 49 -6.48 -28.28 -11.02
C ALA A 49 -5.24 -29.02 -10.47
N GLU A 50 -4.18 -29.03 -11.26
CA GLU A 50 -2.86 -29.46 -10.80
C GLU A 50 -1.89 -28.29 -10.70
N ALA A 51 -0.94 -28.37 -9.79
CA ALA A 51 0.20 -27.46 -9.78
C ALA A 51 1.11 -27.84 -10.95
N HIS A 52 1.22 -26.95 -11.94
CA HIS A 52 1.96 -27.17 -13.17
C HIS A 52 3.36 -26.58 -13.12
N GLU A 53 3.49 -25.34 -12.65
CA GLU A 53 4.75 -24.61 -12.55
C GLU A 53 4.82 -23.89 -11.20
N ARG A 54 6.04 -23.50 -10.80
CA ARG A 54 6.27 -22.61 -9.66
C ARG A 54 7.06 -21.39 -10.10
N THR A 55 6.72 -20.23 -9.57
CA THR A 55 7.42 -18.97 -9.85
C THR A 55 7.53 -18.17 -8.57
N THR A 56 8.66 -17.52 -8.35
CA THR A 56 8.87 -16.67 -7.17
C THR A 56 8.46 -15.23 -7.46
N VAL A 57 7.81 -14.60 -6.49
CA VAL A 57 7.53 -13.16 -6.49
C VAL A 57 8.10 -12.56 -5.21
N HIS A 58 8.81 -11.45 -5.35
CA HIS A 58 9.45 -10.76 -4.25
C HIS A 58 8.63 -9.53 -3.88
N VAL A 59 8.19 -9.45 -2.63
CA VAL A 59 7.33 -8.38 -2.14
C VAL A 59 7.85 -7.91 -0.78
N ARG A 60 7.86 -6.61 -0.55
CA ARG A 60 8.22 -5.99 0.73
C ARG A 60 7.03 -6.02 1.67
N ASP A 61 7.31 -6.19 2.94
CA ASP A 61 6.29 -6.32 3.97
C ASP A 61 6.67 -5.53 5.22
N LEU A 62 5.85 -5.60 6.27
CA LEU A 62 6.12 -4.97 7.55
C LEU A 62 7.50 -5.37 8.10
N ALA A 63 8.25 -4.39 8.61
CA ALA A 63 9.59 -4.62 9.14
C ALA A 63 9.59 -5.67 10.27
N CYS A 64 10.57 -6.56 10.24
CA CYS A 64 10.77 -7.62 11.23
C CYS A 64 12.09 -7.39 11.96
N PHE A 65 12.08 -7.48 13.29
CA PHE A 65 13.28 -7.36 14.12
C PHE A 65 14.10 -6.09 13.83
N ASP A 66 13.41 -4.95 13.66
CA ASP A 66 14.00 -3.65 13.34
C ASP A 66 14.76 -3.64 11.99
N ARG A 67 14.26 -4.42 11.02
CA ARG A 67 14.83 -4.53 9.67
C ARG A 67 13.74 -4.60 8.61
N PRO A 68 13.98 -4.07 7.40
CA PRO A 68 13.12 -4.34 6.26
C PRO A 68 12.86 -5.85 6.10
N ALA A 69 11.60 -6.22 5.86
CA ALA A 69 11.23 -7.59 5.56
C ALA A 69 10.92 -7.75 4.06
N ARG A 70 11.33 -8.89 3.50
CA ARG A 70 10.99 -9.29 2.15
C ARG A 70 10.40 -10.68 2.16
N LEU A 71 9.20 -10.80 1.63
CA LEU A 71 8.55 -12.07 1.36
C LEU A 71 8.97 -12.55 -0.04
N ILE A 72 9.36 -13.81 -0.11
CA ILE A 72 9.53 -14.55 -1.37
C ILE A 72 8.37 -15.51 -1.45
N TRP A 73 7.34 -15.14 -2.19
CA TRP A 73 6.19 -16.00 -2.40
C TRP A 73 6.47 -16.96 -3.56
N ILE A 74 6.55 -18.25 -3.26
CA ILE A 74 6.62 -19.33 -4.24
C ILE A 74 5.20 -19.60 -4.77
N LYS A 75 4.78 -18.84 -5.77
CA LYS A 75 3.49 -18.98 -6.44
C LYS A 75 3.40 -20.26 -7.23
N ARG A 76 2.23 -20.89 -7.18
CA ARG A 76 1.88 -21.98 -8.10
C ARG A 76 1.21 -21.42 -9.34
N ARG A 77 1.55 -21.97 -10.51
CA ARG A 77 0.73 -21.87 -11.71
C ARG A 77 -0.11 -23.14 -11.78
N TRP A 78 -1.41 -22.96 -11.78
CA TRP A 78 -2.37 -24.04 -11.86
C TRP A 78 -2.70 -24.37 -13.31
N ARG A 79 -3.01 -25.64 -13.58
CA ARG A 79 -3.46 -26.11 -14.89
C ARG A 79 -4.74 -26.93 -14.76
N CYS A 80 -5.72 -26.65 -15.63
CA CYS A 80 -6.87 -27.52 -15.82
C CYS A 80 -6.46 -28.69 -16.73
N ARG A 81 -6.82 -29.92 -16.32
CA ARG A 81 -6.53 -31.14 -17.08
C ARG A 81 -7.66 -31.55 -18.04
N GLU A 82 -8.81 -30.89 -17.99
CA GLU A 82 -9.93 -31.13 -18.92
C GLU A 82 -9.56 -30.64 -20.32
N PRO A 83 -9.41 -31.54 -21.32
CA PRO A 83 -8.94 -31.18 -22.65
C PRO A 83 -9.84 -30.16 -23.37
N LEU A 84 -11.15 -30.16 -23.06
CA LEU A 84 -12.12 -29.26 -23.69
C LEU A 84 -12.31 -27.93 -22.93
N CYS A 85 -11.58 -27.70 -21.83
CA CYS A 85 -11.72 -26.48 -21.04
C CYS A 85 -10.76 -25.37 -21.50
N ASP A 86 -11.30 -24.20 -21.81
CA ASP A 86 -10.52 -23.05 -22.30
C ASP A 86 -9.68 -22.34 -21.21
N ALA A 87 -9.90 -22.64 -19.92
CA ALA A 87 -9.19 -22.00 -18.81
C ALA A 87 -7.67 -22.27 -18.83
N LYS A 88 -7.25 -23.41 -19.39
CA LYS A 88 -5.84 -23.83 -19.56
C LYS A 88 -4.99 -23.69 -18.29
N THR A 89 -4.32 -22.57 -18.09
CA THR A 89 -3.44 -22.31 -16.94
C THR A 89 -3.69 -20.93 -16.37
N TRP A 90 -3.58 -20.79 -15.05
CA TRP A 90 -3.67 -19.50 -14.37
C TRP A 90 -2.66 -19.43 -13.23
N THR A 91 -2.21 -18.22 -12.94
CA THR A 91 -1.31 -17.97 -11.80
C THR A 91 -2.13 -17.80 -10.54
N GLU A 92 -1.62 -18.32 -9.45
CA GLU A 92 -2.18 -18.10 -8.12
C GLU A 92 -2.23 -16.61 -7.72
N THR A 93 -3.33 -16.24 -7.09
CA THR A 93 -3.61 -14.90 -6.55
C THR A 93 -3.98 -15.00 -5.08
N HIS A 94 -3.75 -13.91 -4.33
CA HIS A 94 -4.13 -13.82 -2.92
C HIS A 94 -4.50 -12.37 -2.61
N PRO A 95 -5.55 -12.10 -1.80
CA PRO A 95 -6.03 -10.73 -1.54
C PRO A 95 -4.99 -9.77 -0.94
N ASP A 96 -3.98 -10.29 -0.24
CA ASP A 96 -2.90 -9.48 0.34
C ASP A 96 -1.84 -9.04 -0.66
N PHE A 97 -1.95 -9.46 -1.93
CA PHE A 97 -0.96 -9.20 -2.97
C PHE A 97 -1.62 -8.78 -4.27
N ASP A 98 -1.50 -7.51 -4.61
CA ASP A 98 -1.93 -7.03 -5.92
C ASP A 98 -1.05 -7.58 -7.05
N ALA A 99 -1.59 -7.55 -8.26
CA ALA A 99 -0.84 -7.94 -9.44
C ALA A 99 0.37 -7.00 -9.60
N GLN A 100 1.58 -7.56 -9.56
CA GLN A 100 2.85 -6.81 -9.64
C GLN A 100 3.14 -5.88 -8.45
N ALA A 101 2.60 -6.19 -7.27
CA ALA A 101 2.82 -5.40 -6.07
C ALA A 101 4.29 -5.41 -5.61
N VAL A 102 4.77 -4.23 -5.20
CA VAL A 102 6.06 -4.09 -4.50
C VAL A 102 5.89 -4.27 -2.99
N LEU A 103 4.72 -3.91 -2.44
CA LEU A 103 4.36 -4.05 -1.03
C LEU A 103 3.25 -5.09 -0.86
N THR A 104 3.18 -5.75 0.28
CA THR A 104 1.94 -6.42 0.71
C THR A 104 0.86 -5.36 0.96
N ARG A 105 -0.41 -5.73 0.80
CA ARG A 105 -1.55 -4.81 1.02
C ARG A 105 -1.55 -4.25 2.45
N ARG A 106 -1.20 -5.06 3.44
CA ARG A 106 -1.05 -4.63 4.84
C ARG A 106 0.11 -3.66 5.06
N ALA A 107 1.24 -3.85 4.38
CA ALA A 107 2.37 -2.92 4.46
C ALA A 107 2.05 -1.59 3.77
N GLY A 108 1.31 -1.63 2.66
CA GLY A 108 0.78 -0.42 2.01
C GLY A 108 -0.17 0.36 2.93
N ALA A 109 -1.11 -0.34 3.57
CA ALA A 109 -2.04 0.28 4.51
C ALA A 109 -1.32 0.89 5.72
N GLU A 110 -0.33 0.19 6.30
CA GLU A 110 0.46 0.73 7.41
C GLU A 110 1.33 1.90 6.96
N ALA A 111 1.91 1.86 5.76
CA ALA A 111 2.65 2.99 5.21
C ALA A 111 1.75 4.24 5.07
N CYS A 112 0.51 4.05 4.59
CA CYS A 112 -0.49 5.10 4.54
C CYS A 112 -0.81 5.66 5.93
N ARG A 113 -0.98 4.80 6.94
CA ARG A 113 -1.22 5.20 8.32
C ARG A 113 -0.05 6.00 8.90
N GLN A 114 1.18 5.52 8.73
CA GLN A 114 2.40 6.16 9.24
C GLN A 114 2.60 7.56 8.64
N VAL A 115 2.30 7.74 7.35
CA VAL A 115 2.42 9.04 6.69
C VAL A 115 1.22 9.94 6.99
N GLY A 116 0.00 9.43 6.87
CA GLY A 116 -1.24 10.20 6.98
C GLY A 116 -1.65 10.52 8.41
N GLU A 117 -1.74 9.50 9.28
CA GLU A 117 -2.18 9.66 10.67
C GLU A 117 -1.03 10.13 11.57
N LEU A 118 0.14 9.51 11.44
CA LEU A 118 1.29 9.80 12.32
C LEU A 118 2.21 10.91 11.78
N ALA A 119 1.87 11.50 10.63
CA ALA A 119 2.61 12.58 9.99
C ALA A 119 4.12 12.31 9.80
N ARG A 120 4.50 11.05 9.59
CA ARG A 120 5.92 10.69 9.44
C ARG A 120 6.43 11.06 8.04
N PRO A 121 7.71 11.46 7.91
CA PRO A 121 8.31 11.72 6.61
C PRO A 121 8.28 10.46 5.75
N VAL A 122 7.70 10.57 4.55
CA VAL A 122 7.60 9.48 3.56
C VAL A 122 8.96 8.82 3.29
N ALA A 123 10.02 9.61 3.21
CA ALA A 123 11.38 9.10 3.00
C ALA A 123 11.85 8.16 4.12
N ARG A 124 11.45 8.42 5.37
CA ARG A 124 11.79 7.58 6.53
C ARG A 124 11.02 6.27 6.51
N VAL A 125 9.72 6.32 6.17
CA VAL A 125 8.90 5.11 5.98
C VAL A 125 9.45 4.26 4.82
N ALA A 126 9.89 4.89 3.73
CA ALA A 126 10.49 4.19 2.59
C ALA A 126 11.80 3.48 2.96
N GLU A 127 12.66 4.13 3.75
CA GLU A 127 13.89 3.55 4.30
C GLU A 127 13.60 2.32 5.17
N GLU A 128 12.66 2.43 6.11
CA GLU A 128 12.28 1.34 7.02
C GLU A 128 11.68 0.13 6.28
N LEU A 129 10.95 0.36 5.19
CA LEU A 129 10.38 -0.70 4.35
C LEU A 129 11.36 -1.19 3.25
N GLY A 130 12.52 -0.54 3.08
CA GLY A 130 13.49 -0.88 2.03
C GLY A 130 12.95 -0.69 0.60
N VAL A 131 12.19 0.38 0.37
CA VAL A 131 11.60 0.75 -0.93
C VAL A 131 11.94 2.18 -1.33
N CYS A 132 11.61 2.57 -2.57
CA CYS A 132 11.75 3.95 -2.98
C CYS A 132 10.59 4.81 -2.44
N TRP A 133 10.82 6.12 -2.37
CA TRP A 133 9.82 7.10 -1.94
C TRP A 133 8.49 6.99 -2.72
N TRP A 134 8.56 6.77 -4.03
CA TRP A 134 7.40 6.64 -4.90
C TRP A 134 6.52 5.44 -4.53
N THR A 135 7.11 4.32 -4.10
CA THR A 135 6.35 3.16 -3.65
C THR A 135 5.48 3.49 -2.44
N VAL A 136 6.04 4.21 -1.45
CA VAL A 136 5.28 4.65 -0.27
C VAL A 136 4.20 5.65 -0.67
N MET A 137 4.51 6.63 -1.51
CA MET A 137 3.50 7.59 -1.96
C MET A 137 2.36 6.94 -2.73
N ASN A 138 2.64 5.96 -3.58
CA ASN A 138 1.60 5.23 -4.29
C ASN A 138 0.69 4.49 -3.30
N ALA A 139 1.26 3.86 -2.26
CA ALA A 139 0.47 3.23 -1.21
C ALA A 139 -0.37 4.25 -0.41
N VAL A 140 0.18 5.43 -0.11
CA VAL A 140 -0.56 6.52 0.55
C VAL A 140 -1.74 6.96 -0.31
N VAL A 141 -1.56 7.11 -1.62
CA VAL A 141 -2.66 7.44 -2.54
C VAL A 141 -3.68 6.31 -2.59
N GLU A 142 -3.24 5.07 -2.83
CA GLU A 142 -4.14 3.91 -2.95
C GLU A 142 -5.03 3.71 -1.72
N HIS A 143 -4.43 3.74 -0.53
CA HIS A 143 -5.15 3.50 0.72
C HIS A 143 -5.79 4.75 1.31
N GLY A 144 -5.24 5.93 1.03
CA GLY A 144 -5.68 7.20 1.61
C GLY A 144 -6.79 7.89 0.80
N THR A 145 -6.78 7.79 -0.53
CA THR A 145 -7.80 8.42 -1.37
C THR A 145 -9.23 7.99 -0.99
N PRO A 146 -9.54 6.70 -0.78
CA PRO A 146 -10.88 6.30 -0.32
C PRO A 146 -11.31 6.93 1.02
N LEU A 147 -10.37 7.21 1.92
CA LEU A 147 -10.65 7.84 3.22
C LEU A 147 -10.90 9.35 3.07
N VAL A 148 -10.24 9.99 2.11
CA VAL A 148 -10.41 11.42 1.78
C VAL A 148 -11.67 11.65 0.93
N ASP A 149 -12.03 10.69 0.09
CA ASP A 149 -13.20 10.79 -0.78
C ASP A 149 -14.50 10.35 -0.09
N ASP A 150 -14.42 9.76 1.11
CA ASP A 150 -15.59 9.39 1.91
C ASP A 150 -16.43 10.64 2.24
N PRO A 151 -17.68 10.76 1.72
CA PRO A 151 -18.52 11.92 1.95
C PRO A 151 -18.90 12.10 3.43
N ASP A 152 -18.88 11.03 4.22
CA ASP A 152 -19.24 11.04 5.63
C ASP A 152 -18.03 11.34 6.55
N ARG A 153 -16.82 11.53 6.00
CA ARG A 153 -15.59 11.73 6.79
C ARG A 153 -15.59 12.96 7.70
N VAL A 154 -16.34 14.00 7.35
CA VAL A 154 -16.41 15.27 8.11
C VAL A 154 -17.67 15.32 8.99
N GLY A 155 -18.81 14.90 8.44
CA GLY A 155 -20.13 15.11 9.04
C GLY A 155 -20.50 16.59 9.18
N THR A 156 -21.40 16.92 10.12
CA THR A 156 -21.86 18.31 10.32
C THR A 156 -20.82 19.18 11.03
N VAL A 157 -20.30 20.19 10.33
CA VAL A 157 -19.37 21.19 10.86
C VAL A 157 -20.12 22.23 11.69
N ARG A 158 -19.70 22.43 12.95
CA ARG A 158 -20.27 23.49 13.83
C ARG A 158 -19.32 24.64 14.11
N GLN A 159 -18.02 24.44 13.92
CA GLN A 159 -17.02 25.46 14.15
C GLN A 159 -15.89 25.32 13.13
N LEU A 160 -15.92 26.18 12.11
CA LEU A 160 -14.93 26.20 11.04
C LEU A 160 -13.70 26.99 11.46
N GLY A 161 -12.54 26.34 11.40
CA GLY A 161 -11.23 26.97 11.43
C GLY A 161 -10.65 27.07 10.03
N VAL A 162 -9.93 28.15 9.78
CA VAL A 162 -9.16 28.37 8.55
C VAL A 162 -7.74 28.72 8.96
N ASP A 163 -6.77 27.98 8.44
CA ASP A 163 -5.36 28.26 8.63
C ASP A 163 -4.64 28.33 7.28
N GLU A 164 -3.64 29.20 7.17
CA GLU A 164 -2.85 29.36 5.94
C GLU A 164 -1.37 29.16 6.23
N THR A 165 -0.79 28.14 5.63
CA THR A 165 0.63 27.80 5.78
C THR A 165 1.38 28.02 4.46
N SER A 166 2.39 28.88 4.47
CA SER A 166 3.29 29.04 3.32
C SER A 166 4.23 27.84 3.20
N PHE A 167 4.21 27.12 2.08
CA PHE A 167 5.04 25.91 1.91
C PHE A 167 6.15 26.07 0.86
N LEU A 168 6.03 27.04 -0.05
CA LEU A 168 7.10 27.34 -1.01
C LEU A 168 7.29 28.85 -1.13
N LYS A 169 8.49 29.34 -0.77
CA LYS A 169 8.82 30.78 -0.84
C LYS A 169 8.85 31.26 -2.29
N ALA A 170 8.44 32.51 -2.50
CA ALA A 170 8.53 33.17 -3.79
C ALA A 170 9.95 33.15 -4.38
N ASN A 171 10.03 33.07 -5.70
CA ASN A 171 11.23 33.37 -6.47
C ASN A 171 10.84 34.10 -7.77
N ARG A 172 11.78 34.28 -8.69
CA ARG A 172 11.53 35.00 -9.95
C ARG A 172 10.47 34.37 -10.87
N HIS A 173 10.14 33.09 -10.67
CA HIS A 173 9.25 32.31 -11.54
C HIS A 173 7.87 32.08 -10.93
N HIS A 174 7.72 32.22 -9.61
CA HIS A 174 6.43 32.04 -8.95
C HIS A 174 6.34 32.83 -7.64
N ALA A 175 5.12 33.22 -7.28
CA ALA A 175 4.80 33.80 -5.98
C ALA A 175 4.94 32.76 -4.85
N THR A 176 4.93 33.23 -3.59
CA THR A 176 4.86 32.32 -2.44
C THR A 176 3.59 31.47 -2.57
N LEU A 177 3.76 30.16 -2.43
CA LEU A 177 2.64 29.22 -2.45
C LEU A 177 2.19 28.91 -1.03
N TYR A 178 0.88 28.93 -0.86
CA TYR A 178 0.22 28.69 0.41
C TYR A 178 -0.70 27.48 0.28
N ALA A 179 -0.80 26.73 1.37
CA ALA A 179 -1.79 25.71 1.57
C ALA A 179 -2.77 26.24 2.62
N THR A 180 -4.04 26.29 2.26
CA THR A 180 -5.11 26.73 3.16
C THR A 180 -5.85 25.50 3.66
N GLY A 181 -5.77 25.26 4.96
CA GLY A 181 -6.50 24.18 5.63
C GLY A 181 -7.84 24.67 6.15
N LEU A 182 -8.91 23.94 5.81
CA LEU A 182 -10.22 24.07 6.44
C LEU A 182 -10.37 22.95 7.47
N VAL A 183 -10.74 23.26 8.70
CA VAL A 183 -10.77 22.29 9.81
C VAL A 183 -12.04 22.47 10.65
N ASP A 184 -12.68 21.37 11.06
CA ASP A 184 -13.67 21.42 12.16
C ASP A 184 -12.92 21.46 13.49
N LEU A 185 -12.95 22.61 14.16
CA LEU A 185 -12.22 22.84 15.41
C LEU A 185 -12.77 22.02 16.59
N ARG A 186 -14.03 21.55 16.53
CA ARG A 186 -14.59 20.72 17.62
C ARG A 186 -14.21 19.27 17.51
N ARG A 187 -14.16 18.75 16.28
CA ARG A 187 -13.82 17.34 16.02
C ARG A 187 -12.34 17.14 15.72
N SER A 188 -11.60 18.23 15.50
CA SER A 188 -10.20 18.20 15.06
C SER A 188 -10.01 17.41 13.76
N VAL A 189 -10.97 17.55 12.84
CA VAL A 189 -10.98 16.86 11.54
C VAL A 189 -10.67 17.86 10.42
N MET A 190 -9.72 17.52 9.56
CA MET A 190 -9.44 18.29 8.34
C MET A 190 -10.60 18.12 7.35
N ILE A 191 -11.18 19.24 6.95
CA ILE A 191 -12.26 19.31 5.97
C ILE A 191 -11.68 19.34 4.57
N ASP A 192 -10.74 20.24 4.30
CA ASP A 192 -10.13 20.36 2.97
C ASP A 192 -8.76 21.05 3.03
N LEU A 193 -7.94 20.84 2.01
CA LEU A 193 -6.67 21.50 1.81
C LEU A 193 -6.61 22.10 0.41
N ALA A 194 -6.85 23.40 0.31
CA ALA A 194 -6.81 24.11 -0.96
C ALA A 194 -5.41 24.69 -1.21
N ARG A 195 -4.89 24.51 -2.43
CA ARG A 195 -3.69 25.23 -2.89
C ARG A 195 -4.11 26.60 -3.40
N LEU A 196 -3.63 27.65 -2.77
CA LEU A 196 -3.77 29.02 -3.27
C LEU A 196 -2.49 29.43 -4.01
N ILE A 197 -2.62 29.62 -5.32
CA ILE A 197 -1.67 30.42 -6.09
C ILE A 197 -2.22 31.84 -6.05
N ARG A 198 -1.62 32.71 -5.23
CA ARG A 198 -1.87 34.15 -5.40
C ARG A 198 -1.38 34.51 -6.80
N TRP A 199 -2.31 34.83 -7.69
CA TRP A 199 -1.99 35.54 -8.92
C TRP A 199 -1.29 36.83 -8.50
N ALA A 200 -0.03 36.99 -8.89
CA ALA A 200 0.68 38.22 -8.68
C ALA A 200 -0.07 39.32 -9.46
N CYS A 201 -0.62 40.29 -8.74
CA CYS A 201 -1.10 41.53 -9.31
C CYS A 201 0.08 42.19 -10.04
N GLY A 202 0.09 42.14 -11.39
CA GLY A 202 1.18 42.71 -12.17
C GLY A 202 1.30 42.23 -13.62
N SER A 203 0.22 42.23 -14.39
CA SER A 203 0.30 42.42 -15.84
C SER A 203 -0.98 43.11 -16.30
N THR A 204 -0.95 44.44 -16.32
CA THR A 204 -1.74 45.19 -17.29
C THR A 204 -1.26 44.77 -18.66
N ASP A 205 -2.10 44.05 -19.40
CA ASP A 205 -2.29 44.28 -20.83
C ASP A 205 -3.76 43.97 -21.12
N HIS A 206 -4.51 45.06 -21.28
CA HIS A 206 -5.76 45.05 -22.01
C HIS A 206 -5.44 44.81 -23.47
N GLU A 207 -6.06 43.81 -24.10
CA GLU A 207 -6.58 43.95 -25.45
C GLU A 207 -7.61 42.86 -25.76
N LEU A 208 -8.87 43.33 -25.77
CA LEU A 208 -10.08 42.93 -26.51
C LEU A 208 -10.34 41.45 -26.83
#